data_AF-A0A7C5BBQ1-F1
#
_entry.id   AF-A0A7C5BBQ1-F1
#
_cell.length_a   1.000
_cell.length_b   1.000
_cell.length_c   1.000
_cell.angle_alpha   90.00
_cell.angle_beta   90.00
_cell.angle_gamma   90.00
#
_symmetry.space_group_name_H-M   'P 1'
#
loop_
_entity.id
_entity.type
_entity.pdbx_description
1 polymer ?
#
loop_
_entity_poly.entity_id
_entity_poly.type
_entity_poly.pdbx_seq_one_letter_code
_entity_poly.pdbx_strand_id
1 'polypeptide(L)'
;MMNVTDALEEEMNELKFTEEEKKRLLMTGIDLEGKDRAGSFFLCDHTVSQCVINQEGLELLPIQTALEKHNLKDYYWKLLQPEKDPFTKRAEEHLEGGYFIRALPGAKVTFPVQACLFIRMDQFTQDIHNIIIAEEGSELHIIT
;
A
#
# COMPACT_ATOMS: atom_id res chain seq x y z
N MET A 1 21.20 2.96 18.59
CA MET A 1 20.87 2.86 17.16
C MET A 1 19.37 2.76 17.09
N MET A 2 18.72 3.78 16.55
CA MET A 2 17.27 3.82 16.36
C MET A 2 16.92 2.80 15.28
N ASN A 3 15.97 1.89 15.54
CA ASN A 3 15.57 0.93 14.52
C ASN A 3 14.80 1.66 13.42
N VAL A 4 14.93 1.20 12.18
CA VAL A 4 14.23 1.77 11.01
C VAL A 4 12.71 1.79 11.21
N THR A 5 12.17 0.85 11.99
CA THR A 5 10.76 0.80 12.40
C THR A 5 10.37 2.00 13.26
N ASP A 6 11.23 2.41 14.20
CA ASP A 6 10.97 3.54 15.11
C ASP A 6 11.03 4.88 14.36
N ALA A 7 11.87 4.97 13.31
CA ALA A 7 11.99 6.16 12.47
C ALA A 7 10.80 6.35 11.51
N LEU A 8 10.08 5.28 11.17
CA LEU A 8 8.87 5.35 10.32
C LEU A 8 7.63 5.74 11.13
N GLU A 9 7.60 5.48 12.44
CA GLU A 9 6.49 5.89 13.32
C GLU A 9 6.45 7.41 13.56
N GLU A 10 7.59 8.13 13.48
CA GLU A 10 7.67 9.56 13.79
C GLU A 10 7.20 10.52 12.68
N GLU A 11 7.04 10.06 11.43
CA GLU A 11 6.61 10.92 10.30
C GLU A 11 5.21 10.60 9.74
N MET A 12 4.41 9.78 10.41
CA MET A 12 3.00 9.60 10.03
C MET A 12 2.15 10.74 10.60
N ASN A 13 1.95 11.79 9.79
CA ASN A 13 0.88 12.76 10.06
C ASN A 13 -0.45 12.00 10.16
N GLU A 14 -1.09 12.03 11.35
CA GLU A 14 -2.46 11.54 11.52
C GLU A 14 -3.40 12.34 10.62
N LEU A 15 -3.62 11.82 9.41
CA LEU A 15 -4.54 12.40 8.46
C LEU A 15 -5.96 12.24 9.01
N LYS A 16 -6.56 13.33 9.45
CA LYS A 16 -7.93 13.32 9.96
C LYS A 16 -8.92 13.33 8.79
N PHE A 17 -9.79 12.32 8.75
CA PHE A 17 -10.90 12.25 7.81
C PHE A 17 -12.15 12.93 8.39
N THR A 18 -12.86 13.68 7.55
CA THR A 18 -14.20 14.21 7.85
C THR A 18 -15.22 13.08 7.95
N GLU A 19 -16.34 13.30 8.63
CA GLU A 19 -17.41 12.28 8.75
C GLU A 19 -17.99 11.85 7.40
N GLU A 20 -17.99 12.75 6.41
CA GLU A 20 -18.41 12.41 5.05
C GLU A 20 -17.40 11.48 4.36
N GLU A 21 -16.11 11.77 4.49
CA GLU A 21 -15.04 10.91 3.98
C GLU A 21 -15.06 9.52 4.63
N LYS A 22 -15.24 9.45 5.95
CA LYS A 22 -15.36 8.17 6.67
C LYS A 22 -16.50 7.32 6.12
N LYS A 23 -17.66 7.93 5.87
CA LYS A 23 -18.80 7.23 5.25
C LYS A 23 -18.46 6.74 3.85
N ARG A 24 -17.81 7.55 3.02
CA ARG A 24 -17.40 7.14 1.67
C ARG A 24 -16.42 5.97 1.69
N LEU A 25 -15.41 6.02 2.57
CA LEU A 25 -14.44 4.95 2.77
C LEU A 25 -15.12 3.64 3.21
N LEU A 26 -16.06 3.72 4.16
CA LEU A 26 -16.79 2.54 4.62
C LEU A 26 -17.63 1.91 3.48
N MET A 27 -18.21 2.72 2.60
CA MET A 27 -18.97 2.23 1.44
C MET A 27 -18.10 1.48 0.41
N THR A 28 -16.78 1.67 0.42
CA THR A 28 -15.83 0.92 -0.42
C THR A 28 -15.22 -0.29 0.31
N GLY A 29 -15.68 -0.60 1.53
CA GLY A 29 -15.17 -1.73 2.32
C GLY A 29 -13.94 -1.40 3.18
N ILE A 30 -13.53 -0.13 3.20
CA ILE A 30 -12.40 0.36 3.98
C ILE A 30 -12.86 0.71 5.40
N ASP A 31 -12.32 0.01 6.39
CA ASP A 31 -12.61 0.23 7.80
C ASP A 31 -11.43 0.91 8.48
N LEU A 32 -11.59 2.19 8.83
CA LEU A 32 -10.57 2.99 9.50
C LEU A 32 -10.23 2.49 10.91
N GLU A 33 -11.09 1.69 11.54
CA GLU A 33 -10.76 1.05 12.82
C GLU A 33 -9.83 -0.17 12.64
N GLY A 34 -9.68 -0.67 11.41
CA GLY A 34 -8.82 -1.81 11.09
C GLY A 34 -9.30 -3.15 11.68
N LYS A 35 -10.56 -3.23 12.13
CA LYS A 35 -11.13 -4.46 12.67
C LYS A 35 -11.18 -5.55 11.61
N ASP A 36 -10.80 -6.76 12.00
CA ASP A 36 -10.77 -7.92 11.12
C ASP A 36 -9.96 -7.66 9.83
N ARG A 37 -8.82 -6.96 9.97
CA ARG A 37 -7.85 -6.71 8.89
C ARG A 37 -6.48 -7.23 9.28
N ALA A 38 -5.83 -7.94 8.36
CA ALA A 38 -4.45 -8.41 8.55
C ALA A 38 -3.41 -7.28 8.39
N GLY A 39 -3.77 -6.23 7.65
CA GLY A 39 -2.96 -5.04 7.49
C GLY A 39 -3.77 -3.91 6.86
N SER A 40 -3.30 -2.68 7.02
CA SER A 40 -3.95 -1.47 6.51
C SER A 40 -2.92 -0.54 5.89
N PHE A 41 -3.10 -0.23 4.61
CA PHE A 41 -2.35 0.79 3.90
C PHE A 41 -3.27 1.90 3.44
N PHE A 42 -2.91 3.15 3.69
CA PHE A 42 -3.65 4.32 3.24
C PHE A 42 -2.70 5.33 2.63
N LEU A 43 -2.93 5.65 1.36
CA LEU A 43 -2.28 6.73 0.63
C LEU A 43 -3.33 7.80 0.33
N CYS A 44 -3.21 8.97 0.96
CA CYS A 44 -4.02 10.14 0.64
C CYS A 44 -3.19 11.12 -0.19
N ASP A 45 -3.63 11.40 -1.41
CA ASP A 45 -2.89 12.21 -2.37
C ASP A 45 -1.46 11.63 -2.55
N HIS A 46 -0.41 12.26 -2.04
CA HIS A 46 0.98 11.76 -2.11
C HIS A 46 1.52 11.31 -0.73
N THR A 47 0.69 11.25 0.30
CA THR A 47 1.11 10.96 1.68
C THR A 47 0.56 9.63 2.16
N VAL A 48 1.45 8.74 2.60
CA VAL A 48 1.05 7.51 3.30
C VAL A 48 0.64 7.90 4.72
N SER A 49 -0.66 7.81 5.00
CA SER A 49 -1.22 8.17 6.31
C SER A 49 -1.35 6.99 7.26
N GLN A 50 -1.26 5.75 6.75
CA GLN A 50 -1.29 4.54 7.56
C GLN A 50 -0.57 3.40 6.82
N CYS A 51 0.29 2.69 7.53
CA CYS A 51 0.91 1.45 7.06
C CYS A 51 1.11 0.52 8.26
N VAL A 52 0.09 -0.28 8.56
CA VAL A 52 0.04 -1.10 9.79
C VAL A 52 -0.14 -2.56 9.44
N ILE A 53 0.58 -3.44 10.15
CA ILE A 53 0.50 -4.90 10.02
C ILE A 53 -0.06 -5.45 11.34
N ASN A 54 -1.11 -6.26 11.23
CA ASN A 54 -1.79 -6.88 12.38
C ASN A 54 -1.63 -8.41 12.40
N GLN A 55 -1.02 -9.00 11.35
CA GLN A 55 -0.85 -10.44 11.24
C GLN A 55 0.59 -10.82 10.88
N GLU A 56 1.11 -11.84 11.57
CA GLU A 56 2.38 -12.47 11.21
C GLU A 56 2.32 -13.11 9.82
N GLY A 57 3.45 -13.13 9.12
CA GLY A 57 3.55 -13.68 7.76
C GLY A 57 3.15 -12.69 6.67
N LEU A 58 2.77 -11.46 7.03
CA LEU A 58 2.50 -10.37 6.11
C LEU A 58 3.64 -9.33 6.17
N GLU A 59 4.15 -8.94 5.02
CA GLU A 59 4.95 -7.73 4.85
C GLU A 59 4.13 -6.71 4.05
N LEU A 60 4.03 -5.49 4.59
CA LEU A 60 3.33 -4.37 3.99
C LEU A 60 4.20 -3.12 4.13
N LEU A 61 4.50 -2.46 3.02
CA LEU A 61 5.38 -1.30 2.97
C LEU A 61 4.88 -0.30 1.92
N PRO A 62 5.19 1.01 2.05
CA PRO A 62 5.20 1.91 0.92
C PRO A 62 6.12 1.38 -0.19
N ILE A 63 5.72 1.54 -1.46
CA ILE A 63 6.49 0.98 -2.58
C ILE A 63 7.93 1.52 -2.65
N GLN A 64 8.15 2.80 -2.33
CA GLN A 64 9.48 3.40 -2.31
C GLN A 64 10.37 2.69 -1.28
N THR A 65 9.88 2.47 -0.07
CA THR A 65 10.59 1.73 0.99
C THR A 65 10.90 0.30 0.57
N ALA A 66 9.97 -0.37 -0.12
CA ALA A 66 10.18 -1.73 -0.60
C ALA A 66 11.26 -1.80 -1.70
N LEU A 67 11.30 -0.83 -2.62
CA LEU A 67 12.32 -0.72 -3.67
C LEU A 67 13.73 -0.49 -3.12
N GLU A 68 13.85 0.20 -1.98
CA GLU A 68 15.12 0.40 -1.28
C GLU A 68 15.56 -0.85 -0.52
N LYS A 69 14.62 -1.51 0.16
CA LYS A 69 14.89 -2.64 1.06
C LYS A 69 15.12 -3.95 0.32
N HIS A 70 14.45 -4.15 -0.81
CA HIS A 70 14.41 -5.43 -1.53
C HIS A 70 14.93 -5.29 -2.96
N ASN A 71 15.60 -6.33 -3.44
CA ASN A 71 15.96 -6.42 -4.86
C ASN A 71 14.75 -6.84 -5.70
N LEU A 72 13.88 -5.88 -6.05
CA LEU A 72 12.64 -6.12 -6.78
C LEU A 72 12.80 -6.07 -8.30
N LYS A 73 14.03 -6.15 -8.82
CA LYS A 73 14.32 -6.04 -10.27
C LYS A 73 13.59 -7.08 -11.12
N ASP A 74 13.28 -8.24 -10.57
CA ASP A 74 12.56 -9.31 -11.27
C ASP A 74 11.03 -9.18 -11.19
N TYR A 75 10.52 -8.16 -10.50
CA TYR A 75 9.09 -7.92 -10.31
C TYR A 75 8.66 -6.54 -10.85
N TYR A 76 9.44 -5.49 -10.54
CA TYR A 76 9.13 -4.11 -10.89
C TYR A 76 9.09 -3.94 -12.41
N TRP A 77 7.94 -3.47 -12.93
CA TRP A 77 7.66 -3.30 -14.37
C TRP A 77 7.91 -4.55 -15.24
N LYS A 78 7.81 -5.77 -14.68
CA LYS A 78 7.95 -7.01 -15.47
C LYS A 78 6.65 -7.47 -16.09
N LEU A 79 5.54 -7.39 -15.36
CA LEU A 79 4.22 -7.77 -15.86
C LEU A 79 3.56 -6.69 -16.73
N LEU A 80 3.91 -5.43 -16.48
CA LEU A 80 3.42 -4.26 -17.20
C LEU A 80 4.64 -3.48 -17.67
N GLN A 81 4.72 -3.16 -18.97
CA GLN A 81 5.83 -2.36 -19.51
C GLN A 81 5.53 -0.87 -19.37
N PRO A 82 6.51 -0.02 -18.98
CA PRO A 82 6.31 1.43 -18.87
C PRO A 82 5.84 2.07 -20.18
N GLU A 83 6.31 1.58 -21.32
CA GLU A 83 6.02 2.15 -22.65
C GLU A 83 4.65 1.75 -23.22
N LYS A 84 3.84 1.00 -22.47
CA LYS A 84 2.54 0.53 -22.94
C LYS A 84 1.62 1.68 -23.36
N ASP A 85 1.54 2.73 -22.54
CA ASP A 85 0.71 3.90 -22.80
C ASP A 85 1.22 5.14 -22.01
N PRO A 86 0.65 6.34 -22.24
CA PRO A 86 1.08 7.54 -21.53
C PRO A 86 0.91 7.48 -20.01
N PHE A 87 -0.01 6.67 -19.48
CA PHE A 87 -0.26 6.56 -18.04
C PHE A 87 0.79 5.68 -17.37
N THR A 88 1.10 4.51 -17.95
CA THR A 88 2.17 3.65 -17.44
C THR A 88 3.53 4.33 -17.50
N LYS A 89 3.78 5.09 -18.58
CA LYS A 89 5.00 5.87 -18.72
C LYS A 89 5.09 6.95 -17.64
N ARG A 90 3.99 7.67 -17.42
CA ARG A 90 3.93 8.71 -16.39
C ARG A 90 4.16 8.15 -14.98
N ALA A 91 3.56 7.00 -14.65
CA ALA A 91 3.76 6.34 -13.35
C ALA A 91 5.19 5.80 -13.14
N GLU A 92 5.92 5.50 -14.21
CA GLU A 92 7.34 5.16 -14.13
C GLU A 92 8.22 6.41 -13.92
N GLU A 93 7.92 7.50 -14.62
CA GLU A 93 8.64 8.78 -14.52
C GLU A 93 8.34 9.54 -13.21
N HIS A 94 7.13 9.40 -12.66
CA HIS A 94 6.61 10.17 -11.52
C HIS A 94 6.03 9.24 -10.45
N LEU A 95 6.86 8.41 -9.80
CA LEU A 95 6.38 7.53 -8.74
C LEU A 95 5.97 8.31 -7.47
N GLU A 96 4.68 8.61 -7.33
CA GLU A 96 4.10 9.40 -6.23
C GLU A 96 3.61 8.54 -5.05
N GLY A 97 3.63 7.22 -5.17
CA GLY A 97 3.20 6.33 -4.10
C GLY A 97 2.89 4.92 -4.57
N GLY A 98 2.24 4.18 -3.68
CA GLY A 98 1.82 2.81 -3.89
C GLY A 98 2.25 1.90 -2.74
N TYR A 99 1.80 0.66 -2.79
CA TYR A 99 2.05 -0.33 -1.76
C TYR A 99 2.82 -1.53 -2.30
N PHE A 100 3.63 -2.09 -1.42
CA PHE A 100 4.18 -3.42 -1.54
C PHE A 100 3.49 -4.32 -0.52
N ILE A 101 2.87 -5.40 -1.00
CA ILE A 101 2.26 -6.42 -0.14
C ILE A 101 2.92 -7.75 -0.45
N ARG A 102 3.44 -8.43 0.57
CA ARG A 102 4.00 -9.78 0.42
C ARG A 102 3.47 -10.70 1.50
N ALA A 103 2.84 -11.80 1.09
CA ALA A 103 2.60 -12.93 1.98
C ALA A 103 3.83 -13.83 1.95
N LEU A 104 4.44 -14.07 3.11
CA LEU A 104 5.64 -14.90 3.24
C LEU A 104 5.37 -16.38 2.90
N PRO A 105 6.40 -17.20 2.60
CA PRO A 105 6.19 -18.59 2.21
C PRO A 105 5.33 -19.37 3.21
N GLY A 106 4.30 -20.06 2.73
CA GLY A 106 3.35 -20.82 3.55
C GLY A 106 2.41 -19.98 4.43
N ALA A 107 2.52 -18.64 4.45
CA ALA A 107 1.69 -17.80 5.30
C ALA A 107 0.22 -17.82 4.87
N LYS A 108 -0.68 -17.94 5.84
CA LYS A 108 -2.13 -17.90 5.62
C LYS A 108 -2.70 -16.60 6.16
N VAL A 109 -2.76 -15.56 5.31
CA VAL A 109 -3.32 -14.25 5.65
C VAL A 109 -4.84 -14.31 5.51
N THR A 110 -5.52 -14.84 6.53
CA THR A 110 -6.95 -15.20 6.47
C THR A 110 -7.89 -14.00 6.61
N PHE A 111 -7.47 -12.95 7.31
CA PHE A 111 -8.14 -11.66 7.27
C PHE A 111 -7.62 -10.83 6.09
N PRO A 112 -8.45 -10.00 5.43
CA PRO A 112 -7.99 -9.22 4.30
C PRO A 112 -7.02 -8.13 4.71
N VAL A 113 -6.03 -7.88 3.86
CA VAL A 113 -5.28 -6.62 3.85
C VAL A 113 -6.15 -5.58 3.16
N GLN A 114 -6.34 -4.42 3.77
CA GLN A 114 -7.01 -3.30 3.10
C GLN A 114 -5.98 -2.29 2.61
N ALA A 115 -6.12 -1.87 1.36
CA ALA A 115 -5.33 -0.81 0.76
C ALA A 115 -6.27 0.29 0.25
N CYS A 116 -6.04 1.52 0.65
CA CYS A 116 -6.86 2.66 0.23
C CYS A 116 -5.99 3.68 -0.49
N LEU A 117 -6.42 4.03 -1.71
CA LEU A 117 -5.82 5.05 -2.55
C LEU A 117 -6.83 6.19 -2.67
N PHE A 118 -6.70 7.17 -1.78
CA PHE A 118 -7.67 8.23 -1.61
C PHE A 118 -7.16 9.53 -2.24
N ILE A 119 -7.94 10.14 -3.13
CA ILE A 119 -7.64 11.45 -3.71
C ILE A 119 -8.57 12.46 -3.07
N ARG A 120 -8.01 13.42 -2.35
CA ARG A 120 -8.74 14.50 -1.68
C ARG A 120 -8.62 15.81 -2.44
N MET A 121 -7.48 16.06 -3.05
CA MET A 121 -7.24 17.30 -3.79
C MET A 121 -7.99 17.31 -5.12
N ASP A 122 -8.62 18.45 -5.45
CA ASP A 122 -9.23 18.65 -6.76
C ASP A 122 -8.16 18.75 -7.86
N GLN A 123 -8.48 18.24 -9.05
CA GLN A 123 -7.56 18.19 -10.21
C GLN A 123 -6.19 17.56 -9.89
N PHE A 124 -6.18 16.58 -9.00
CA PHE A 124 -4.98 15.85 -8.60
C PHE A 124 -4.77 14.60 -9.46
N THR A 125 -3.52 14.29 -9.78
CA THR A 125 -3.15 12.97 -10.31
C THR A 125 -2.39 12.23 -9.22
N GLN A 126 -2.63 10.92 -9.12
CA GLN A 126 -1.90 10.04 -8.21
C GLN A 126 -1.23 8.94 -9.03
N ASP A 127 0.03 9.16 -9.38
CA ASP A 127 0.83 8.25 -10.19
C ASP A 127 1.48 7.18 -9.29
N ILE A 128 0.88 5.99 -9.19
CA ILE A 128 1.29 4.94 -8.24
C ILE A 128 1.83 3.69 -8.93
N HIS A 129 2.63 2.92 -8.18
CA HIS A 129 3.00 1.56 -8.54
C HIS A 129 2.83 0.61 -7.36
N ASN A 130 2.06 -0.46 -7.56
CA ASN A 130 1.82 -1.46 -6.54
C ASN A 130 2.48 -2.79 -6.92
N ILE A 131 3.08 -3.47 -5.96
CA ILE A 131 3.59 -4.83 -6.13
C ILE A 131 2.95 -5.72 -5.07
N ILE A 132 2.39 -6.85 -5.52
CA ILE A 132 1.84 -7.87 -4.64
C ILE A 132 2.57 -9.18 -4.93
N ILE A 133 3.12 -9.82 -3.90
CA ILE A 133 3.80 -11.11 -3.98
C ILE A 133 3.11 -12.10 -3.04
N ALA A 134 2.47 -13.11 -3.61
CA ALA A 134 2.05 -14.30 -2.87
C ALA A 134 3.13 -15.37 -3.05
N GLU A 135 3.96 -15.57 -2.02
CA GLU A 135 5.03 -16.58 -2.05
C GLU A 135 4.46 -18.00 -2.11
N GLU A 136 5.33 -18.97 -2.40
CA GLU A 136 4.93 -20.38 -2.51
C GLU A 136 4.17 -20.86 -1.26
N GLY A 137 3.04 -21.51 -1.49
CA GLY A 137 2.17 -22.04 -0.43
C GLY A 137 1.42 -20.99 0.39
N SER A 138 1.61 -19.70 0.11
CA SER A 138 0.93 -18.61 0.83
C SER A 138 -0.50 -18.39 0.34
N GLU A 139 -1.28 -17.65 1.13
CA GLU A 139 -2.62 -17.20 0.80
C GLU A 139 -2.82 -15.76 1.29
N LEU A 140 -3.42 -14.93 0.43
CA LEU A 140 -3.57 -13.51 0.65
C LEU A 140 -4.92 -13.04 0.09
N HIS A 141 -5.68 -12.31 0.92
CA HIS A 141 -6.92 -11.65 0.54
C HIS A 141 -6.72 -10.14 0.64
N ILE A 142 -7.18 -9.39 -0.37
CA ILE A 142 -7.00 -7.93 -0.44
C ILE A 142 -8.32 -7.25 -0.75
N ILE A 143 -8.60 -6.14 -0.05
CA ILE A 143 -9.67 -5.19 -0.36
C ILE A 143 -9.01 -3.88 -0.81
N THR A 144 -9.42 -3.33 -1.95
CA THR A 144 -8.93 -2.05 -2.46
C THR A 144 -10.06 -1.16 -2.96
#